data_AF-A0A2E4E360-F1
#
_entry.id   AF-A0A2E4E360-F1
#
_cell.length_a   1.000
_cell.length_b   1.000
_cell.length_c   1.000
_cell.angle_alpha   90.00
_cell.angle_beta   90.00
_cell.angle_gamma   90.00
#
_symmetry.space_group_name_H-M   'P 1'
#
loop_
_entity.id
_entity.type
_entity.pdbx_description
1 polymer ?
#
loop_
_entity_poly.entity_id
_entity_poly.type
_entity_poly.pdbx_seq_one_letter_code
_entity_poly.pdbx_strand_id
1 'polypeptide(L)'
;MANGGQLIFYFEDTDGIKRESIHYLKNQTLLNLDGKVKKYENFSLSDDKLDFETNHYVLKYPLEVGTEWSVKDLTRVKYREGFDKVFQTWLPLIIIHEIVDTNETLFISGKKYKNCIKVIGKGETSYNVGPPLGNITIEVETINWYAPGVGLLKTVRKEGSGLSVVGRIKTTRIIEEVIN
;
A
#
# COMPACT_ATOMS: atom_id res chain seq x y z
N MET A 1 -5.27 12.48 0.62
CA MET A 1 -3.82 12.82 0.63
C MET A 1 -3.15 11.83 -0.30
N ALA A 2 -2.82 12.28 -1.52
CA ALA A 2 -2.15 11.46 -2.51
C ALA A 2 -0.70 11.25 -2.05
N ASN A 3 -0.26 10.00 -2.00
CA ASN A 3 1.11 9.63 -1.64
C ASN A 3 1.99 9.72 -2.90
N GLY A 4 2.25 10.93 -3.38
CA GLY A 4 3.26 11.19 -4.40
C GLY A 4 4.67 11.17 -3.79
N GLY A 5 5.67 10.82 -4.60
CA GLY A 5 7.09 10.97 -4.25
C GLY A 5 7.68 9.91 -3.31
N GLN A 6 7.61 8.63 -3.68
CA GLN A 6 8.37 7.55 -3.04
C GLN A 6 9.33 6.91 -4.03
N LEU A 7 10.58 6.71 -3.62
CA LEU A 7 11.55 5.85 -4.29
C LEU A 7 11.64 4.56 -3.48
N ILE A 8 11.40 3.42 -4.12
CA ILE A 8 11.43 2.11 -3.47
C ILE A 8 12.53 1.30 -4.13
N PHE A 9 13.46 0.80 -3.31
CA PHE A 9 14.54 -0.08 -3.76
C PHE A 9 14.18 -1.53 -3.44
N TYR A 10 14.58 -2.43 -4.33
CA TYR A 10 14.29 -3.85 -4.23
C TYR A 10 15.58 -4.66 -4.30
N PHE A 11 15.61 -5.75 -3.53
CA PHE A 11 16.69 -6.72 -3.52
C PHE A 11 16.12 -8.10 -3.81
N GLU A 12 16.79 -8.87 -4.67
CA GLU A 12 16.39 -10.23 -5.03
C GLU A 12 17.34 -11.23 -4.38
N ASP A 13 16.77 -12.24 -3.71
CA ASP A 13 17.48 -13.37 -3.15
C ASP A 13 16.90 -14.70 -3.65
N THR A 14 17.37 -15.82 -3.10
CA THR A 14 16.93 -17.16 -3.50
C THR A 14 15.46 -17.45 -3.19
N ASP A 15 14.84 -16.70 -2.28
CA ASP A 15 13.48 -16.91 -1.82
C ASP A 15 12.49 -15.92 -2.45
N GLY A 16 12.96 -14.82 -3.04
CA GLY A 16 12.12 -13.87 -3.75
C GLY A 16 12.69 -12.45 -3.83
N ILE A 17 11.78 -11.51 -4.05
CA ILE A 17 12.09 -10.08 -4.17
C ILE A 17 11.61 -9.37 -2.91
N LYS A 18 12.54 -8.72 -2.21
CA LYS A 18 12.30 -7.92 -1.01
C LYS A 18 12.30 -6.45 -1.33
N ARG A 19 11.54 -5.70 -0.54
CA ARG A 19 11.68 -4.25 -0.43
C ARG A 19 12.86 -3.95 0.48
N GLU A 20 13.91 -3.36 -0.08
CA GLU A 20 15.11 -2.99 0.67
C GLU A 20 14.89 -1.69 1.45
N SER A 21 14.46 -0.63 0.76
CA SER A 21 14.24 0.67 1.39
C SER A 21 13.12 1.48 0.71
N ILE A 22 12.58 2.44 1.46
CA ILE A 22 11.62 3.44 0.98
C ILE A 22 12.17 4.81 1.31
N HIS A 23 12.35 5.64 0.28
CA HIS A 23 12.76 7.03 0.44
C HIS A 23 11.64 7.95 -0.01
N TYR A 24 11.19 8.82 0.88
CA TYR A 24 10.19 9.83 0.57
C TYR A 24 10.88 11.07 0.03
N LEU A 25 10.49 11.50 -1.17
CA LEU A 25 10.90 12.78 -1.73
C LEU A 25 10.27 13.89 -0.88
N LYS A 26 11.04 14.60 -0.06
CA LYS A 26 10.52 15.66 0.83
C LYS A 26 9.69 16.71 0.08
N ASN A 27 10.13 17.06 -1.12
CA ASN A 27 9.47 18.04 -1.98
C ASN A 27 9.21 17.44 -3.35
N GLN A 28 7.99 17.63 -3.89
CA GLN A 28 7.68 17.35 -5.28
C GLN A 28 7.19 18.62 -5.96
N THR A 29 7.67 18.83 -7.18
CA THR A 29 7.24 19.95 -8.03
C THR A 29 6.46 19.34 -9.20
N LEU A 30 5.15 19.61 -9.27
CA LEU A 30 4.32 19.19 -10.40
C LEU A 30 4.13 20.36 -11.35
N LEU A 31 4.39 20.14 -12.64
CA LEU A 31 3.96 21.03 -13.70
C LEU A 31 2.54 20.63 -14.08
N ASN A 32 1.58 21.50 -13.80
CA ASN A 32 0.20 21.27 -14.22
C ASN A 32 0.06 21.50 -15.73
N LEU A 33 -1.01 20.94 -16.31
CA LEU A 33 -1.37 21.12 -17.73
C LEU A 33 -1.58 22.60 -18.12
N ASP A 34 -1.82 23.49 -17.15
CA ASP A 34 -1.92 24.94 -17.34
C ASP A 34 -0.55 25.66 -17.31
N GLY A 35 0.56 24.91 -17.27
CA GLY A 35 1.92 25.43 -17.19
C GLY A 35 2.32 25.95 -15.81
N LYS A 36 1.44 25.87 -14.80
CA LYS A 36 1.78 26.32 -13.44
C LYS A 36 2.52 25.25 -12.66
N VAL A 37 3.59 25.69 -12.02
CA VAL A 37 4.37 24.87 -11.11
C VAL A 37 3.72 24.89 -9.72
N LYS A 38 3.38 23.72 -9.20
CA LYS A 38 2.90 23.56 -7.82
C LYS A 38 3.86 22.71 -7.01
N LYS A 39 4.35 23.28 -5.91
CA LYS A 39 5.20 22.59 -4.93
C LYS A 39 4.31 21.90 -3.91
N TYR A 40 4.62 20.64 -3.63
CA TYR A 40 4.00 19.82 -2.60
C TYR A 40 5.09 19.40 -1.62
N GLU A 41 4.84 19.59 -0.34
CA GLU A 41 5.59 18.94 0.72
C GLU A 41 4.96 17.57 0.95
N ASN A 42 5.74 16.50 0.74
CA ASN A 42 5.24 15.15 0.91
C ASN A 42 5.33 14.72 2.37
N PHE A 43 4.31 14.01 2.82
CA PHE A 43 4.30 13.40 4.14
C PHE A 43 5.32 12.24 4.18
N SER A 44 6.30 12.31 5.08
CA SER A 44 7.16 11.18 5.43
C SER A 44 6.61 10.45 6.65
N LEU A 45 6.67 9.12 6.63
CA LEU A 45 6.53 8.35 7.87
C LEU A 45 7.73 8.61 8.77
N SER A 46 7.54 8.43 10.08
CA SER A 46 8.63 8.42 11.04
C SER A 46 9.49 7.15 10.86
N ASP A 47 10.76 7.22 11.24
CA ASP A 47 11.74 6.15 10.98
C ASP A 47 11.31 4.79 11.56
N ASP A 48 10.69 4.78 12.74
CA ASP A 48 10.11 3.58 13.40
C ASP A 48 9.04 2.88 12.54
N LYS A 49 8.27 3.64 11.77
CA LYS A 49 7.23 3.10 10.88
C LYS A 49 7.81 2.66 9.55
N LEU A 50 8.86 3.32 9.07
CA LEU A 50 9.59 2.91 7.89
C LEU A 50 10.28 1.57 8.13
N ASP A 51 10.92 1.40 9.29
CA ASP A 51 11.55 0.15 9.70
C ASP A 51 10.55 -1.00 9.81
N PHE A 52 9.30 -0.70 10.16
CA PHE A 52 8.24 -1.71 10.16
C PHE A 52 7.84 -2.16 8.75
N GLU A 53 8.18 -1.40 7.71
CA GLU A 53 7.82 -1.70 6.31
C GLU A 53 9.03 -2.16 5.45
N THR A 54 10.25 -2.20 6.01
CA THR A 54 11.47 -2.62 5.30
C THR A 54 11.73 -4.13 5.39
N ASN A 55 12.55 -4.65 4.48
CA ASN A 55 12.97 -6.05 4.40
C ASN A 55 11.83 -7.08 4.23
N HIS A 56 10.70 -6.64 3.67
CA HIS A 56 9.54 -7.48 3.39
C HIS A 56 9.52 -7.98 1.96
N TYR A 57 9.18 -9.26 1.77
CA TYR A 57 8.93 -9.81 0.44
C TYR A 57 7.74 -9.09 -0.21
N VAL A 58 7.98 -8.59 -1.42
CA VAL A 58 6.92 -8.07 -2.31
C VAL A 58 6.48 -9.13 -3.32
N LEU A 59 7.35 -10.10 -3.60
CA LEU A 59 7.09 -11.33 -4.34
C LEU A 59 7.94 -12.44 -3.72
N LYS A 60 7.38 -13.64 -3.60
CA LYS A 60 8.10 -14.82 -3.14
C LYS A 60 8.15 -15.87 -4.24
N TYR A 61 9.23 -16.66 -4.28
CA TYR A 61 9.34 -17.80 -5.19
C TYR A 61 8.63 -19.05 -4.64
N PRO A 62 8.12 -19.92 -5.54
CA PRO A 62 8.08 -19.75 -7.01
C PRO A 62 7.11 -18.65 -7.46
N LEU A 63 7.32 -18.03 -8.64
CA LEU A 63 6.38 -17.02 -9.18
C LEU A 63 5.15 -17.71 -9.82
N GLU A 64 4.44 -18.48 -9.03
CA GLU A 64 3.31 -19.31 -9.45
C GLU A 64 2.06 -19.02 -8.61
N VAL A 65 0.89 -19.23 -9.21
CA VAL A 65 -0.41 -19.07 -8.52
C VAL A 65 -0.48 -19.97 -7.30
N GLY A 66 -0.94 -19.43 -6.18
CA GLY A 66 -1.00 -20.10 -4.88
C GLY A 66 0.27 -19.96 -4.03
N THR A 67 1.30 -19.26 -4.52
CA THR A 67 2.48 -18.96 -3.68
C THR A 67 2.12 -17.92 -2.64
N GLU A 68 2.34 -18.25 -1.36
CA GLU A 68 1.92 -17.44 -0.23
C GLU A 68 3.08 -17.01 0.69
N TRP A 69 2.93 -15.83 1.30
CA TRP A 69 3.83 -15.35 2.35
C TRP A 69 3.16 -14.33 3.27
N SER A 70 3.63 -14.26 4.51
CA SER A 70 3.14 -13.30 5.50
C SER A 70 4.08 -12.12 5.64
N VAL A 71 3.52 -10.92 5.77
CA VAL A 71 4.26 -9.66 5.95
C VAL A 71 3.67 -8.91 7.14
N LYS A 72 4.51 -8.34 8.00
CA LYS A 72 4.05 -7.39 9.02
C LYS A 72 3.70 -6.08 8.34
N ASP A 73 2.58 -5.46 8.72
CA ASP A 73 2.17 -4.18 8.16
C ASP A 73 1.55 -3.27 9.24
N LEU A 74 1.30 -2.02 8.90
CA LEU A 74 0.58 -1.06 9.71
C LEU A 74 -0.69 -0.60 8.97
N THR A 75 -1.82 -0.63 9.67
CA THR A 75 -3.06 0.01 9.22
C THR A 75 -3.31 1.28 10.01
N ARG A 76 -3.94 2.28 9.36
CA ARG A 76 -4.32 3.52 10.01
C ARG A 76 -5.82 3.55 10.22
N VAL A 77 -6.23 3.47 11.48
CA VAL A 77 -7.63 3.58 11.85
C VAL A 77 -7.97 5.02 12.15
N LYS A 78 -9.08 5.48 11.57
CA LYS A 78 -9.69 6.77 11.88
C LYS A 78 -11.15 6.54 12.24
N TYR A 79 -11.52 6.86 13.46
CA TYR A 79 -12.91 6.75 13.93
C TYR A 79 -13.35 8.05 14.63
N ARG A 80 -14.66 8.24 14.69
CA ARG A 80 -15.28 9.40 15.35
C ARG A 80 -15.97 8.94 16.63
N GLU A 81 -15.73 9.65 17.71
CA GLU A 81 -16.44 9.49 18.98
C GLU A 81 -17.28 10.76 19.21
N GLY A 82 -18.61 10.63 19.27
CA GLY A 82 -19.49 11.79 19.36
C GLY A 82 -19.45 12.70 18.12
N PHE A 83 -19.65 14.00 18.29
CA PHE A 83 -19.79 14.94 17.18
C PHE A 83 -18.46 15.54 16.73
N ASP A 84 -17.51 15.71 17.65
CA ASP A 84 -16.31 16.54 17.52
C ASP A 84 -14.99 15.77 17.65
N LYS A 85 -14.95 14.65 18.36
CA LYS A 85 -13.69 13.90 18.57
C LYS A 85 -13.42 12.94 17.43
N VAL A 86 -12.25 13.13 16.81
CA VAL A 86 -11.72 12.26 15.77
C VAL A 86 -10.42 11.66 16.28
N PHE A 87 -10.41 10.34 16.42
CA PHE A 87 -9.22 9.60 16.84
C PHE A 87 -8.52 9.00 15.64
N GLN A 88 -7.20 8.97 15.70
CA GLN A 88 -6.35 8.35 14.71
C GLN A 88 -5.28 7.52 15.41
N THR A 89 -5.16 6.25 15.04
CA THR A 89 -4.13 5.36 15.57
C THR A 89 -3.56 4.47 14.48
N TRP A 90 -2.36 3.96 14.72
CA TRP A 90 -1.70 2.96 13.87
C TRP A 90 -1.75 1.62 14.57
N LEU A 91 -2.18 0.59 13.86
CA LEU A 91 -2.29 -0.76 14.42
C LEU A 91 -1.43 -1.72 13.62
N PRO A 92 -0.61 -2.55 14.28
CA PRO A 92 0.09 -3.62 13.61
C PRO A 92 -0.90 -4.70 13.18
N LEU A 93 -0.61 -5.29 12.03
CA LEU A 93 -1.29 -6.49 11.53
C LEU A 93 -0.31 -7.36 10.74
N ILE A 94 -0.71 -8.60 10.49
CA ILE A 94 -0.04 -9.48 9.53
C ILE A 94 -0.93 -9.56 8.29
N ILE A 95 -0.34 -9.33 7.13
CA ILE A 95 -0.99 -9.54 5.83
C ILE A 95 -0.44 -10.82 5.21
N ILE A 96 -1.34 -11.74 4.91
CA ILE A 96 -1.06 -12.93 4.12
C ILE A 96 -1.27 -12.57 2.66
N HIS A 97 -0.19 -12.63 1.88
CA HIS A 97 -0.17 -12.38 0.45
C HIS A 97 -0.19 -13.71 -0.32
N GLU A 98 -0.84 -13.69 -1.47
CA GLU A 98 -0.95 -14.81 -2.40
C GLU A 98 -0.78 -14.29 -3.83
N ILE A 99 0.03 -14.97 -4.65
CA ILE A 99 -0.01 -14.79 -6.11
C ILE A 99 -1.27 -15.45 -6.64
N VAL A 100 -2.15 -14.66 -7.26
CA VAL A 100 -3.45 -15.14 -7.76
C VAL A 100 -3.56 -15.14 -9.29
N ASP A 101 -2.63 -14.46 -9.98
CA ASP A 101 -2.50 -14.46 -11.44
C ASP A 101 -1.04 -14.15 -11.81
N THR A 102 -0.55 -14.75 -12.90
CA THR A 102 0.79 -14.51 -13.45
C THR A 102 0.77 -14.07 -14.92
N ASN A 103 -0.42 -13.92 -15.51
CA ASN A 103 -0.63 -13.61 -16.92
C ASN A 103 -1.57 -12.42 -17.15
N GLU A 104 -1.78 -11.57 -16.13
CA GLU A 104 -2.66 -10.42 -16.27
C GLU A 104 -2.07 -9.38 -17.22
N THR A 105 -2.92 -8.73 -18.01
CA THR A 105 -2.52 -7.64 -18.90
C THR A 105 -3.13 -6.34 -18.41
N LEU A 106 -2.29 -5.34 -18.15
CA LEU A 106 -2.71 -4.02 -17.69
C LEU A 106 -2.47 -2.95 -18.73
N PHE A 107 -3.38 -1.98 -18.78
CA PHE A 107 -3.23 -0.75 -19.56
C PHE A 107 -3.16 0.43 -18.59
N ILE A 108 -2.00 1.10 -18.54
CA ILE A 108 -1.73 2.23 -17.64
C ILE A 108 -1.10 3.35 -18.47
N SER A 109 -1.69 4.54 -18.40
CA SER A 109 -1.16 5.76 -19.05
C SER A 109 -0.81 5.56 -20.53
N GLY A 110 -1.66 4.83 -21.28
CA GLY A 110 -1.47 4.56 -22.70
C GLY A 110 -0.49 3.43 -23.04
N LYS A 111 0.19 2.85 -22.04
CA LYS A 111 1.11 1.71 -22.22
C LYS A 111 0.44 0.39 -21.83
N LYS A 112 0.79 -0.68 -22.55
CA LYS A 112 0.33 -2.05 -22.30
C LYS A 112 1.43 -2.85 -21.63
N TYR A 113 1.13 -3.42 -20.47
CA TYR A 113 1.99 -4.32 -19.71
C TYR A 113 1.41 -5.72 -19.76
N LYS A 114 2.21 -6.71 -20.17
CA LYS A 114 1.80 -8.12 -20.31
C LYS A 114 2.49 -8.97 -19.25
N ASN A 115 1.94 -10.15 -18.99
CA ASN A 115 2.48 -11.14 -18.05
C ASN A 115 2.66 -10.53 -16.65
N CYS A 116 1.70 -9.72 -16.22
CA CYS A 116 1.75 -9.10 -14.91
C CYS A 116 1.36 -10.12 -13.85
N ILE A 117 2.09 -10.12 -12.74
CA ILE A 117 1.76 -10.88 -11.54
C ILE A 117 0.80 -10.07 -10.69
N LYS A 118 -0.35 -10.66 -10.39
CA LYS A 118 -1.32 -10.12 -9.44
C LYS A 118 -1.15 -10.80 -8.10
N VAL A 119 -0.98 -9.98 -7.07
CA VAL A 119 -0.90 -10.43 -5.68
C VAL A 119 -2.08 -9.86 -4.91
N ILE A 120 -2.79 -10.70 -4.17
CA ILE A 120 -3.80 -10.26 -3.20
C ILE A 120 -3.23 -10.47 -1.80
N GLY A 121 -3.34 -9.45 -0.95
CA GLY A 121 -3.03 -9.56 0.47
C GLY A 121 -4.27 -9.34 1.32
N LYS A 122 -4.42 -10.14 2.38
CA LYS A 122 -5.49 -9.99 3.36
C LYS A 122 -4.91 -10.04 4.77
N GLY A 123 -5.39 -9.14 5.62
CA GLY A 123 -5.03 -9.11 7.03
C GLY A 123 -6.14 -8.50 7.86
N GLU A 124 -6.12 -8.80 9.15
CA GLU A 124 -7.05 -8.24 10.12
C GLU A 124 -6.31 -7.87 11.41
N THR A 125 -6.87 -6.90 12.12
CA THR A 125 -6.44 -6.53 13.47
C THR A 125 -7.65 -6.07 14.26
N SER A 126 -7.53 -6.02 15.58
CA SER A 126 -8.62 -5.61 16.48
C SER A 126 -8.18 -4.48 17.38
N TYR A 127 -9.09 -3.55 17.65
CA TYR A 127 -8.84 -2.43 18.56
C TYR A 127 -10.04 -2.21 19.49
N ASN A 128 -9.77 -2.02 20.78
CA ASN A 128 -10.80 -1.65 21.74
C ASN A 128 -10.96 -0.13 21.74
N VAL A 129 -12.09 0.36 21.22
CA VAL A 129 -12.40 1.80 21.22
C VAL A 129 -13.11 2.27 22.50
N GLY A 130 -13.34 1.35 23.45
CA GLY A 130 -14.09 1.61 24.68
C GLY A 130 -15.61 1.54 24.50
N PRO A 131 -16.38 1.60 25.60
CA PRO A 131 -17.84 1.64 25.54
C PRO A 131 -18.37 2.86 24.77
N PRO A 132 -19.49 2.74 24.02
CA PRO A 132 -20.36 1.57 23.90
C PRO A 132 -19.92 0.56 22.82
N LEU A 133 -18.92 0.89 22.00
CA LEU A 133 -18.58 0.14 20.79
C LEU A 133 -17.70 -1.10 21.07
N GLY A 134 -16.88 -1.07 22.12
CA GLY A 134 -16.03 -2.20 22.52
C GLY A 134 -14.93 -2.52 21.51
N ASN A 135 -14.70 -3.81 21.25
CA ASN A 135 -13.72 -4.25 20.26
C ASN A 135 -14.27 -4.12 18.84
N ILE A 136 -13.49 -3.48 17.97
CA ILE A 136 -13.75 -3.40 16.53
C ILE A 136 -12.71 -4.21 15.77
N THR A 137 -13.14 -4.93 14.74
CA THR A 137 -12.24 -5.60 13.79
C THR A 137 -12.00 -4.68 12.60
N ILE A 138 -10.73 -4.49 12.25
CA ILE A 138 -10.30 -3.77 11.06
C ILE A 138 -9.74 -4.78 10.06
N GLU A 139 -10.29 -4.76 8.86
CA GLU A 139 -9.89 -5.61 7.75
C GLU A 139 -9.10 -4.78 6.74
N VAL A 140 -8.04 -5.39 6.20
CA VAL A 140 -7.18 -4.79 5.18
C VAL A 140 -7.07 -5.76 4.01
N GLU A 141 -7.35 -5.24 2.82
CA GLU A 141 -7.15 -5.94 1.55
C GLU A 141 -6.18 -5.14 0.68
N THR A 142 -5.13 -5.78 0.18
CA THR A 142 -4.22 -5.21 -0.83
C THR A 142 -4.36 -5.99 -2.13
N ILE A 143 -4.28 -5.27 -3.25
CA ILE A 143 -4.19 -5.86 -4.58
C ILE A 143 -3.03 -5.15 -5.28
N ASN A 144 -1.98 -5.89 -5.58
CA ASN A 144 -0.76 -5.38 -6.18
C ASN A 144 -0.55 -6.02 -7.53
N TRP A 145 -0.04 -5.24 -8.49
CA TRP A 145 0.29 -5.72 -9.82
C TRP A 145 1.74 -5.40 -10.14
N TYR A 146 2.50 -6.44 -10.48
CA TYR A 146 3.92 -6.35 -10.82
C TYR A 146 4.12 -6.74 -12.28
N ALA A 147 4.87 -5.95 -13.04
CA ALA A 147 5.25 -6.31 -14.41
C ALA A 147 6.72 -6.71 -14.50
N PRO A 148 7.06 -7.71 -15.33
CA PRO A 148 8.45 -8.08 -15.61
C PRO A 148 9.27 -6.88 -16.11
N GLY A 149 10.45 -6.69 -15.55
CA GLY A 149 11.37 -5.60 -15.93
C GLY A 149 10.93 -4.19 -15.50
N VAL A 150 9.77 -4.04 -14.85
CA VAL A 150 9.26 -2.73 -14.38
C VAL A 150 9.02 -2.72 -12.87
N GLY A 151 8.55 -3.83 -12.29
CA GLY A 151 8.18 -3.92 -10.88
C GLY A 151 6.73 -3.51 -10.62
N LEU A 152 6.46 -2.89 -9.47
CA LEU A 152 5.11 -2.54 -9.03
C LEU A 152 4.48 -1.45 -9.92
N LEU A 153 3.46 -1.83 -10.68
CA LEU A 153 2.72 -0.92 -11.57
C LEU A 153 1.56 -0.23 -10.88
N LYS A 154 0.85 -0.97 -10.02
CA LYS A 154 -0.38 -0.51 -9.39
C LYS A 154 -0.56 -1.20 -8.05
N THR A 155 -1.10 -0.46 -7.10
CA THR A 155 -1.62 -1.01 -5.85
C THR A 155 -3.00 -0.44 -5.57
N VAL A 156 -3.88 -1.28 -5.04
CA VAL A 156 -5.15 -0.90 -4.44
C VAL A 156 -5.14 -1.45 -3.02
N ARG A 157 -5.23 -0.57 -2.03
CA ARG A 157 -5.40 -0.94 -0.63
C ARG A 157 -6.78 -0.50 -0.17
N LYS A 158 -7.53 -1.41 0.43
CA LYS A 158 -8.81 -1.14 1.08
C LYS A 158 -8.65 -1.44 2.56
N GLU A 159 -9.13 -0.53 3.40
CA GLU A 159 -9.09 -0.66 4.85
C GLU A 159 -10.45 -0.26 5.39
N GLY A 160 -10.97 -0.97 6.39
CA GLY A 160 -12.22 -0.59 7.01
C GLY A 160 -12.69 -1.57 8.07
N SER A 161 -13.93 -1.38 8.53
CA SER A 161 -14.60 -2.34 9.40
C SER A 161 -16.03 -2.60 8.91
N GLY A 162 -16.65 -3.64 9.46
CA GLY A 162 -18.09 -3.90 9.34
C GLY A 162 -18.97 -2.85 10.03
N LEU A 163 -18.42 -2.05 10.94
CA LEU A 163 -19.15 -1.02 11.68
C LEU A 163 -19.16 0.32 10.92
N SER A 164 -20.33 0.98 10.88
CA SER A 164 -20.54 2.24 10.17
C SER A 164 -19.81 3.44 10.76
N VAL A 165 -19.43 3.37 12.04
CA VAL A 165 -18.71 4.43 12.77
C VAL A 165 -17.21 4.49 12.44
N VAL A 166 -16.68 3.46 11.81
CA VAL A 166 -15.28 3.39 11.35
C VAL A 166 -15.24 3.72 9.87
N GLY A 167 -14.37 4.66 9.49
CA GLY A 167 -14.22 5.02 8.10
C GLY A 167 -13.71 3.86 7.24
N ARG A 168 -14.24 3.74 6.02
CA ARG A 168 -13.64 2.90 4.97
C ARG A 168 -12.72 3.76 4.13
N ILE A 169 -11.51 3.27 3.91
CA ILE A 169 -10.47 3.94 3.15
C ILE A 169 -10.14 3.07 1.96
N LYS A 170 -10.16 3.64 0.76
CA LYS A 170 -9.60 3.03 -0.44
C LYS A 170 -8.49 3.93 -0.97
N THR A 171 -7.29 3.38 -1.02
CA THR A 171 -6.12 4.05 -1.59
C THR A 171 -5.72 3.31 -2.87
N THR A 172 -5.65 4.04 -3.97
CA THR A 172 -5.12 3.53 -5.23
C THR A 172 -3.83 4.28 -5.53
N ARG A 173 -2.75 3.55 -5.85
CA ARG A 173 -1.52 4.14 -6.41
C ARG A 173 -1.23 3.47 -7.73
N ILE A 174 -0.75 4.25 -8.69
CA ILE A 174 -0.39 3.82 -10.03
C ILE A 174 0.97 4.43 -10.31
N ILE A 175 1.84 3.72 -11.02
CA ILE A 175 3.11 4.28 -11.48
C ILE A 175 2.81 5.51 -12.38
N GLU A 176 3.33 6.66 -11.97
CA GLU A 176 3.33 7.88 -12.77
C GLU A 176 4.73 8.01 -13.36
N GLU A 177 4.85 8.01 -14.69
CA GLU A 177 6.13 8.31 -15.33
C GLU A 177 6.46 9.78 -15.12
N VAL A 178 7.64 10.05 -14.55
CA VAL A 178 8.22 11.39 -14.60
C VAL A 178 8.70 11.60 -16.02
N ILE A 179 7.98 12.45 -16.76
CA ILE A 179 8.45 12.93 -18.06
C ILE A 179 9.68 13.82 -17.77
N ASN A 180 10.87 13.34 -18.15
CA ASN A 180 12.08 14.15 -18.18
C ASN A 180 12.04 15.13 -19.36
#